data_AF-A0A4W6C7L6-F1
#
_entry.id   AF-A0A4W6C7L6-F1
#
_cell.length_a   1.000
_cell.length_b   1.000
_cell.length_c   1.000
_cell.angle_alpha   90.00
_cell.angle_beta   90.00
_cell.angle_gamma   90.00
#
_symmetry.space_group_name_H-M   'P 1'
#
loop_
_entity.id
_entity.type
_entity.pdbx_description
1 polymer ?
#
loop_
_entity_poly.entity_id
_entity_poly.type
_entity_poly.pdbx_seq_one_letter_code
_entity_poly.pdbx_strand_id
1 'polypeptide(L)'
;MVDIIRALGWTYVSTIASEGSYGEKGVEAFTQLSKEAGGICIAQSLKIPHNPKLEDYDKAIQQLLETQHSRAVIIFASEEDIRGVLNATKRANQVGHFLWIGSDSWGAKSSPIHQLEDVAVGAVTILPKRSSIKGFDEYFTALTLENNRRNVWFAEFWEENFDCRLLSASKREDTSRKCTGQERIGINSKYEQEGKVQFVIDAVYAMAHALHNMHRDLCPDHLGVCPQMESAEGKTLLKYIRNTSFNGSAGTSVVFNKNGDAPGRYDLFQFQMTNSSTPEYKMVGQWVETLQLRVRHTPNFKCCLYACI
;
A
#
# COMPACT_ATOMS: atom_id res chain seq x y z
N MET A 1 -6.09 -6.25 -10.90
CA MET A 1 -7.50 -5.86 -10.68
C MET A 1 -8.42 -6.42 -11.76
N VAL A 2 -8.25 -6.07 -13.04
CA VAL A 2 -9.10 -6.58 -14.15
C VAL A 2 -9.20 -8.11 -14.13
N ASP A 3 -8.08 -8.83 -14.00
CA ASP A 3 -8.11 -10.30 -13.93
C ASP A 3 -8.90 -10.85 -12.73
N ILE A 4 -8.90 -10.13 -11.60
CA ILE A 4 -9.66 -10.51 -10.40
C ILE A 4 -11.15 -10.39 -10.72
N ILE A 5 -11.57 -9.26 -11.28
CA ILE A 5 -12.95 -9.02 -11.70
C ILE A 5 -13.42 -10.11 -12.68
N ARG A 6 -12.59 -10.43 -13.69
CA ARG A 6 -12.89 -11.50 -14.65
C ARG A 6 -13.00 -12.86 -13.99
N ALA A 7 -12.08 -13.21 -13.09
CA ALA A 7 -12.09 -14.50 -12.39
C ALA A 7 -13.29 -14.65 -11.45
N LEU A 8 -13.80 -13.54 -10.90
CA LEU A 8 -15.03 -13.50 -10.10
C LEU A 8 -16.31 -13.50 -10.94
N GLY A 9 -16.18 -13.35 -12.27
CA GLY A 9 -17.31 -13.25 -13.19
C GLY A 9 -18.11 -11.96 -13.01
N TRP A 10 -17.50 -10.90 -12.50
CA TRP A 10 -18.18 -9.62 -12.32
C TRP A 10 -18.11 -8.81 -13.61
N THR A 11 -19.24 -8.31 -14.06
CA THR A 11 -19.35 -7.62 -15.35
C THR A 11 -19.79 -6.17 -15.21
N TYR A 12 -20.32 -5.78 -14.05
CA TYR A 12 -20.78 -4.43 -13.76
C TYR A 12 -20.22 -3.97 -12.42
N VAL A 13 -19.38 -2.93 -12.45
CA VAL A 13 -18.59 -2.49 -11.29
C VAL A 13 -18.54 -0.96 -11.19
N SER A 14 -18.36 -0.42 -9.99
CA SER A 14 -18.13 1.01 -9.76
C SER A 14 -16.68 1.25 -9.32
N THR A 15 -16.16 2.46 -9.51
CA THR A 15 -14.82 2.83 -9.04
C THR A 15 -14.86 4.05 -8.12
N ILE A 16 -14.00 4.06 -7.11
CA ILE A 16 -13.67 5.25 -6.31
C ILE A 16 -12.18 5.52 -6.43
N ALA A 17 -11.82 6.76 -6.72
CA ALA A 17 -10.44 7.23 -6.73
C ALA A 17 -10.21 8.41 -5.79
N SER A 18 -9.06 8.44 -5.10
CA SER A 18 -8.54 9.69 -4.55
C SER A 18 -8.08 10.61 -5.69
N GLU A 19 -8.37 11.89 -5.59
CA GLU A 19 -7.81 12.90 -6.47
C GLU A 19 -6.28 12.91 -6.39
N GLY A 20 -5.64 12.87 -7.55
CA GLY A 20 -4.20 12.85 -7.67
C GLY A 20 -3.70 11.72 -8.56
N SER A 21 -2.39 11.68 -8.75
CA SER A 21 -1.74 10.79 -9.71
C SER A 21 -2.00 9.31 -9.42
N TYR A 22 -2.03 8.89 -8.15
CA TYR A 22 -2.24 7.49 -7.80
C TYR A 22 -3.67 7.00 -8.13
N GLY A 23 -4.69 7.68 -7.60
CA GLY A 23 -6.07 7.23 -7.75
C GLY A 23 -6.59 7.35 -9.18
N GLU A 24 -6.39 8.52 -9.78
CA GLU A 24 -6.89 8.80 -11.14
C GLU A 24 -6.19 7.93 -12.19
N LYS A 25 -4.86 7.80 -12.14
CA LYS A 25 -4.15 6.94 -13.10
C LYS A 25 -4.45 5.47 -12.87
N GLY A 26 -4.68 5.05 -11.62
CA GLY A 26 -5.13 3.70 -11.31
C GLY A 26 -6.47 3.37 -11.96
N VAL A 27 -7.46 4.25 -11.82
CA VAL A 27 -8.79 4.09 -12.44
C VAL A 27 -8.73 4.24 -13.96
N GLU A 28 -7.93 5.17 -14.50
CA GLU A 28 -7.73 5.33 -15.95
C GLU A 28 -7.17 4.05 -16.56
N ALA A 29 -6.11 3.49 -15.96
CA ALA A 29 -5.52 2.23 -16.40
C ALA A 29 -6.49 1.05 -16.27
N PHE A 30 -7.23 0.96 -15.15
CA PHE A 30 -8.27 -0.05 -14.97
C PHE A 30 -9.37 0.05 -16.04
N THR A 31 -9.82 1.26 -16.36
CA THR A 31 -10.84 1.54 -17.38
C THR A 31 -10.36 1.11 -18.76
N GLN A 32 -9.13 1.48 -19.12
CA GLN A 32 -8.55 1.13 -20.41
C GLN A 32 -8.40 -0.39 -20.56
N LEU A 33 -7.81 -1.06 -19.56
CA LEU A 33 -7.64 -2.51 -19.58
C LEU A 33 -8.97 -3.27 -19.55
N SER A 34 -10.00 -2.73 -18.88
CA SER A 34 -11.35 -3.33 -18.88
C SER A 34 -12.00 -3.26 -20.27
N LYS A 35 -11.82 -2.15 -21.00
CA LYS A 35 -12.28 -2.01 -22.38
C LYS A 35 -11.57 -2.96 -23.34
N GLU A 36 -10.25 -3.09 -23.21
CA GLU A 36 -9.42 -3.97 -24.04
C GLU A 36 -9.75 -5.45 -23.79
N ALA A 37 -9.95 -5.84 -22.53
CA ALA A 37 -10.30 -7.21 -22.17
C ALA A 37 -11.73 -7.58 -22.59
N GLY A 38 -12.64 -6.61 -22.63
CA GLY A 38 -14.07 -6.81 -22.85
C GLY A 38 -14.80 -7.46 -21.67
N GLY A 39 -16.11 -7.24 -21.59
CA GLY A 39 -16.99 -7.91 -20.61
C GLY A 39 -17.01 -7.30 -19.20
N ILE A 40 -16.36 -6.16 -18.97
CA ILE A 40 -16.44 -5.38 -17.73
C ILE A 40 -16.88 -3.96 -18.05
N CYS A 41 -17.98 -3.53 -17.46
CA CYS A 41 -18.54 -2.19 -17.57
C CYS A 41 -18.45 -1.43 -16.26
N ILE A 42 -18.03 -0.17 -16.36
CA ILE A 42 -17.92 0.73 -15.22
C ILE A 42 -19.22 1.52 -15.13
N ALA A 43 -20.03 1.21 -14.10
CA ALA A 43 -21.32 1.83 -13.84
C ALA A 43 -21.19 3.33 -13.55
N GLN A 44 -20.22 3.65 -12.71
CA GLN A 44 -19.86 5.01 -12.36
C GLN A 44 -18.43 5.03 -11.83
N SER A 45 -17.77 6.17 -12.03
CA SER A 45 -16.45 6.45 -11.48
C SER A 45 -16.53 7.71 -10.63
N LEU A 46 -16.34 7.53 -9.33
CA LEU A 46 -16.39 8.59 -8.34
C LEU A 46 -14.98 9.01 -7.95
N LYS A 47 -14.83 10.29 -7.61
CA LYS A 47 -13.57 10.91 -7.23
C LYS A 47 -13.74 11.63 -5.89
N ILE A 48 -12.87 11.30 -4.94
CA ILE A 48 -12.74 11.98 -3.66
C ILE A 48 -11.75 13.14 -3.84
N PRO A 49 -12.10 14.39 -3.48
CA PRO A 49 -11.22 15.54 -3.68
C PRO A 49 -9.98 15.46 -2.79
N HIS A 50 -8.91 16.19 -3.15
CA HIS A 50 -7.61 16.11 -2.46
C HIS A 50 -7.66 16.45 -0.96
N ASN A 51 -8.55 17.36 -0.56
CA ASN A 51 -8.79 17.73 0.85
C ASN A 51 -10.26 17.44 1.19
N PRO A 52 -10.62 16.17 1.41
CA PRO A 52 -12.01 15.78 1.52
C PRO A 52 -12.60 16.17 2.87
N LYS A 53 -13.87 16.59 2.83
CA LYS A 53 -14.72 16.75 4.01
C LYS A 53 -15.53 15.49 4.23
N LEU A 54 -16.11 15.35 5.43
CA LEU A 54 -16.99 14.23 5.75
C LEU A 54 -18.15 14.08 4.74
N GLU A 55 -18.72 15.21 4.32
CA GLU A 55 -19.81 15.28 3.33
C GLU A 55 -19.43 14.73 1.96
N ASP A 56 -18.16 14.84 1.55
CA ASP A 56 -17.69 14.33 0.25
C ASP A 56 -17.77 12.79 0.22
N TYR A 57 -17.42 12.14 1.33
CA TYR A 57 -17.56 10.68 1.46
C TYR A 57 -19.02 10.24 1.51
N ASP A 58 -19.86 10.97 2.26
CA ASP A 58 -21.30 10.66 2.35
C ASP A 58 -21.97 10.79 0.98
N LYS A 59 -21.63 11.84 0.21
CA LYS A 59 -22.07 12.03 -1.16
C LYS A 59 -21.60 10.90 -2.07
N ALA A 60 -20.35 10.47 -1.96
CA ALA A 60 -19.84 9.36 -2.76
C ALA A 60 -20.63 8.06 -2.50
N ILE A 61 -20.95 7.75 -1.24
CA ILE A 61 -21.79 6.59 -0.88
C ILE A 61 -23.22 6.75 -1.42
N GLN A 62 -23.82 7.93 -1.32
CA GLN A 62 -25.15 8.18 -1.89
C GLN A 62 -25.16 7.94 -3.40
N GLN A 63 -24.15 8.45 -4.13
CA GLN A 63 -24.02 8.22 -5.57
C GLN A 63 -23.82 6.73 -5.89
N LEU A 64 -23.00 6.00 -5.12
CA LEU A 64 -22.88 4.54 -5.29
C LEU A 64 -24.22 3.81 -5.18
N LEU A 65 -25.08 4.22 -4.24
CA LEU A 65 -26.40 3.63 -4.03
C LEU A 65 -27.39 3.92 -5.16
N GLU A 66 -27.17 4.96 -5.97
CA GLU A 66 -27.98 5.23 -7.16
C GLU A 66 -27.80 4.13 -8.22
N THR A 67 -26.66 3.44 -8.25
CA THR A 67 -26.42 2.28 -9.13
C THR A 67 -26.68 0.96 -8.42
N GLN A 68 -27.94 0.65 -8.13
CA GLN A 68 -28.33 -0.55 -7.34
C GLN A 68 -27.80 -1.89 -7.87
N HIS A 69 -27.55 -1.99 -9.18
CA HIS A 69 -27.04 -3.20 -9.83
C HIS A 69 -25.50 -3.36 -9.73
N SER A 70 -24.78 -2.31 -9.32
CA SER A 70 -23.32 -2.32 -9.16
C SER A 70 -22.93 -2.37 -7.68
N ARG A 71 -22.81 -3.58 -7.14
CA ARG A 71 -22.37 -3.79 -5.75
C ARG A 71 -20.86 -3.87 -5.59
N ALA A 72 -20.14 -4.21 -6.65
CA ALA A 72 -18.68 -4.32 -6.65
C ALA A 72 -18.05 -2.93 -6.83
N VAL A 73 -17.19 -2.54 -5.90
CA VAL A 73 -16.53 -1.23 -5.90
C VAL A 73 -15.02 -1.40 -5.84
N ILE A 74 -14.32 -0.96 -6.90
CA ILE A 74 -12.86 -0.94 -6.95
C ILE A 74 -12.37 0.40 -6.40
N ILE A 75 -11.48 0.36 -5.42
CA ILE A 75 -10.94 1.53 -4.74
C ILE A 75 -9.46 1.71 -5.03
N PHE A 76 -9.13 2.80 -5.73
CA PHE A 76 -7.78 3.34 -5.90
C PHE A 76 -7.65 4.63 -5.10
N ALA A 77 -7.47 4.52 -3.79
CA ALA A 77 -7.51 5.68 -2.89
C ALA A 77 -6.41 5.61 -1.83
N SER A 78 -6.13 6.73 -1.15
CA SER A 78 -5.23 6.78 -0.01
C SER A 78 -5.78 5.95 1.17
N GLU A 79 -4.93 5.63 2.14
CA GLU A 79 -5.33 4.93 3.36
C GLU A 79 -6.40 5.72 4.15
N GLU A 80 -6.25 7.05 4.19
CA GLU A 80 -7.19 7.98 4.82
C GLU A 80 -8.55 8.00 4.09
N ASP A 81 -8.54 8.07 2.75
CA ASP A 81 -9.76 8.11 1.95
C ASP A 81 -10.51 6.77 2.00
N ILE A 82 -9.79 5.64 2.01
CA ILE A 82 -10.39 4.32 2.23
C ILE A 82 -11.14 4.32 3.57
N ARG A 83 -10.49 4.77 4.65
CA ARG A 83 -11.12 4.88 5.97
C ARG A 83 -12.32 5.82 5.95
N GLY A 84 -12.24 6.94 5.22
CA GLY A 84 -13.34 7.89 5.03
C GLY A 84 -14.57 7.25 4.36
N VAL A 85 -14.36 6.51 3.27
CA VAL A 85 -15.39 5.79 2.52
C VAL A 85 -16.04 4.69 3.37
N LEU A 86 -15.25 3.90 4.10
CA LEU A 86 -15.77 2.84 4.98
C LEU A 86 -16.58 3.43 6.15
N ASN A 87 -16.13 4.55 6.73
CA ASN A 87 -16.89 5.28 7.73
C ASN A 87 -18.22 5.81 7.19
N ALA A 88 -18.24 6.41 6.00
CA ALA A 88 -19.46 6.88 5.35
C ALA A 88 -20.43 5.73 5.05
N THR A 89 -19.92 4.58 4.64
CA THR A 89 -20.72 3.36 4.44
C THR A 89 -21.41 2.93 5.74
N LYS A 90 -20.68 2.97 6.87
CA LYS A 90 -21.22 2.64 8.19
C LYS A 90 -22.28 3.66 8.62
N ARG A 91 -22.03 4.96 8.44
CA ARG A 91 -23.02 6.04 8.72
C ARG A 91 -24.30 5.90 7.89
N ALA A 92 -24.17 5.46 6.65
CA ALA A 92 -25.31 5.23 5.76
C ALA A 92 -26.06 3.91 6.03
N ASN A 93 -25.67 3.15 7.07
CA ASN A 93 -26.21 1.82 7.39
C ASN A 93 -26.13 0.82 6.23
N GLN A 94 -25.05 0.87 5.43
CA GLN A 94 -24.83 0.00 4.26
C GLN A 94 -23.78 -1.09 4.50
N VAL A 95 -23.63 -1.54 5.75
CA VAL A 95 -22.70 -2.63 6.10
C VAL A 95 -23.10 -3.91 5.35
N GLY A 96 -22.14 -4.53 4.66
CA GLY A 96 -22.37 -5.73 3.84
C GLY A 96 -23.08 -5.49 2.49
N HIS A 97 -23.42 -4.24 2.16
CA HIS A 97 -24.02 -3.92 0.87
C HIS A 97 -23.00 -3.98 -0.27
N PHE A 98 -21.87 -3.28 -0.14
CA PHE A 98 -20.82 -3.22 -1.16
C PHE A 98 -19.81 -4.35 -1.03
N LEU A 99 -19.25 -4.76 -2.17
CA LEU A 99 -18.15 -5.71 -2.28
C LEU A 99 -16.88 -4.95 -2.67
N TRP A 100 -15.98 -4.78 -1.72
CA TRP A 100 -14.80 -3.93 -1.90
C TRP A 100 -13.64 -4.65 -2.58
N ILE A 101 -13.02 -3.99 -3.55
CA ILE A 101 -11.72 -4.37 -4.09
C ILE A 101 -10.73 -3.24 -3.86
N GLY A 102 -9.81 -3.42 -2.91
CA GLY A 102 -8.85 -2.40 -2.48
C GLY A 102 -7.48 -2.53 -3.15
N SER A 103 -6.92 -1.40 -3.59
CA SER A 103 -5.54 -1.28 -4.10
C SER A 103 -4.46 -1.44 -3.00
N ASP A 104 -3.19 -1.28 -3.36
CA ASP A 104 -2.05 -1.55 -2.45
C ASP A 104 -1.94 -0.62 -1.24
N SER A 105 -2.59 0.55 -1.29
CA SER A 105 -2.73 1.44 -0.14
C SER A 105 -3.53 0.79 0.99
N TRP A 106 -4.55 -0.02 0.66
CA TRP A 106 -5.27 -0.85 1.63
C TRP A 106 -4.41 -2.05 2.02
N GLY A 107 -4.05 -2.88 1.03
CA GLY A 107 -3.27 -4.09 1.25
C GLY A 107 -3.82 -4.96 2.38
N ALA A 108 -2.94 -5.47 3.24
CA ALA A 108 -3.30 -6.26 4.43
C ALA A 108 -3.16 -5.46 5.74
N LYS A 109 -3.32 -4.12 5.69
CA LYS A 109 -3.13 -3.24 6.85
C LYS A 109 -4.37 -3.20 7.74
N SER A 110 -4.17 -3.14 9.06
CA SER A 110 -5.28 -2.96 10.02
C SER A 110 -5.76 -1.51 10.13
N SER A 111 -4.88 -0.54 9.88
CA SER A 111 -5.18 0.90 10.05
C SER A 111 -6.39 1.41 9.24
N PRO A 112 -6.53 1.16 7.92
CA PRO A 112 -7.67 1.65 7.15
C PRO A 112 -9.02 1.11 7.64
N ILE A 113 -9.02 -0.05 8.30
CA ILE A 113 -10.24 -0.76 8.74
C ILE A 113 -10.43 -0.79 10.25
N HIS A 114 -9.55 -0.14 11.03
CA HIS A 114 -9.62 -0.17 12.49
C HIS A 114 -10.96 0.40 12.99
N GLN A 115 -11.73 -0.40 13.74
CA GLN A 115 -13.13 -0.13 14.19
C GLN A 115 -14.20 -0.15 13.08
N LEU A 116 -13.81 -0.57 11.87
CA LEU A 116 -14.63 -0.69 10.66
C LEU A 116 -14.52 -2.10 10.06
N GLU A 117 -14.11 -3.08 10.87
CA GLU A 117 -13.89 -4.46 10.45
C GLU A 117 -15.18 -5.06 9.90
N ASP A 118 -16.33 -4.72 10.47
CA ASP A 118 -17.66 -5.12 10.01
C ASP A 118 -17.97 -4.67 8.57
N VAL A 119 -17.54 -3.46 8.19
CA VAL A 119 -17.70 -2.90 6.85
C VAL A 119 -16.75 -3.56 5.84
N ALA A 120 -15.56 -3.95 6.30
CA ALA A 120 -14.50 -4.52 5.48
C ALA A 120 -14.65 -6.02 5.20
N VAL A 121 -15.59 -6.72 5.88
CA VAL A 121 -15.75 -8.18 5.73
C VAL A 121 -15.94 -8.56 4.26
N GLY A 122 -15.12 -9.49 3.79
CA GLY A 122 -15.16 -10.00 2.42
C GLY A 122 -14.40 -9.15 1.40
N ALA A 123 -13.87 -7.99 1.78
CA ALA A 123 -13.05 -7.15 0.91
C ALA A 123 -11.85 -7.94 0.38
N VAL A 124 -11.57 -7.80 -0.92
CA VAL A 124 -10.40 -8.37 -1.57
C VAL A 124 -9.40 -7.26 -1.83
N THR A 125 -8.18 -7.40 -1.34
CA THR A 125 -7.15 -6.38 -1.48
C THR A 125 -5.90 -6.95 -2.15
N ILE A 126 -5.14 -6.09 -2.82
CA ILE A 126 -3.86 -6.46 -3.40
C ILE A 126 -2.74 -5.81 -2.61
N LEU A 127 -1.59 -6.46 -2.55
CA LEU A 127 -0.39 -5.91 -1.96
C LEU A 127 0.82 -6.37 -2.77
N PRO A 128 1.78 -5.50 -3.11
CA PRO A 128 3.02 -5.91 -3.74
C PRO A 128 3.66 -7.03 -2.92
N LYS A 129 4.03 -8.11 -3.61
CA LYS A 129 4.65 -9.28 -2.99
C LYS A 129 5.93 -8.83 -2.30
N ARG A 130 5.95 -9.03 -0.99
CA ARG A 130 6.97 -8.48 -0.09
C ARG A 130 7.43 -9.53 0.91
N SER A 131 8.62 -9.33 1.45
CA SER A 131 9.12 -10.10 2.59
C SER A 131 9.59 -9.14 3.68
N SER A 132 9.32 -9.50 4.94
CA SER A 132 9.83 -8.72 6.07
C SER A 132 11.35 -8.84 6.14
N ILE A 133 12.02 -7.72 6.31
CA ILE A 133 13.49 -7.68 6.40
C ILE A 133 13.90 -7.73 7.86
N LYS A 134 14.32 -8.91 8.32
CA LYS A 134 14.67 -9.17 9.74
C LYS A 134 15.70 -8.18 10.29
N GLY A 135 16.73 -7.86 9.50
CA GLY A 135 17.75 -6.89 9.92
C GLY A 135 17.20 -5.47 10.13
N PHE A 136 16.13 -5.09 9.42
CA PHE A 136 15.45 -3.82 9.67
C PHE A 136 14.64 -3.87 10.96
N ASP A 137 13.94 -4.98 11.26
CA ASP A 137 13.21 -5.15 12.52
C ASP A 137 14.16 -5.05 13.72
N GLU A 138 15.29 -5.76 13.66
CA GLU A 138 16.33 -5.73 14.69
C GLU A 138 16.89 -4.32 14.88
N TYR A 139 17.18 -3.62 13.77
CA TYR A 139 17.68 -2.24 13.80
C TYR A 139 16.64 -1.28 14.40
N PHE A 140 15.40 -1.30 13.91
CA PHE A 140 14.37 -0.34 14.27
C PHE A 140 13.88 -0.53 15.71
N THR A 141 13.69 -1.79 16.15
CA THR A 141 13.23 -2.07 17.52
C THR A 141 14.30 -1.80 18.59
N ALA A 142 15.58 -1.79 18.21
CA ALA A 142 16.70 -1.41 19.07
C ALA A 142 16.90 0.12 19.21
N LEU A 143 16.15 0.95 18.47
CA LEU A 143 16.29 2.40 18.57
C LEU A 143 15.75 2.92 19.91
N THR A 144 16.50 3.85 20.50
CA THR A 144 16.15 4.57 21.72
C THR A 144 16.42 6.05 21.54
N LEU A 145 15.83 6.89 22.40
CA LEU A 145 16.11 8.33 22.41
C LEU A 145 17.60 8.66 22.61
N GLU A 146 18.36 7.75 23.23
CA GLU A 146 19.79 7.92 23.47
C GLU A 146 20.64 7.65 22.22
N ASN A 147 20.32 6.59 21.48
CA ASN A 147 21.14 6.12 20.35
C ASN A 147 20.72 6.69 18.98
N ASN A 148 19.53 7.30 18.87
CA ASN A 148 19.01 7.81 17.61
C ASN A 148 18.90 9.35 17.57
N ARG A 149 20.06 10.02 17.57
CA ARG A 149 20.11 11.50 17.46
C ARG A 149 20.08 12.03 16.02
N ARG A 150 20.22 11.14 15.03
CA ARG A 150 20.28 11.51 13.61
C ARG A 150 18.93 11.89 13.02
N ASN A 151 17.84 11.33 13.57
CA ASN A 151 16.49 11.56 13.07
C ASN A 151 15.80 12.63 13.94
N VAL A 152 15.60 13.82 13.38
CA VAL A 152 15.03 14.97 14.08
C VAL A 152 13.57 14.77 14.51
N TRP A 153 12.84 13.87 13.83
CA TRP A 153 11.44 13.54 14.14
C TRP A 153 11.31 12.38 15.12
N PHE A 154 12.41 11.78 15.57
CA PHE A 154 12.34 10.58 16.41
C PHE A 154 11.76 10.87 17.80
N ALA A 155 11.96 12.08 18.33
CA ALA A 155 11.37 12.50 19.59
C ALA A 155 9.83 12.60 19.50
N GLU A 156 9.33 13.21 18.43
CA GLU A 156 7.89 13.32 18.14
C GLU A 156 7.26 11.94 17.95
N PHE A 157 7.88 11.08 17.13
CA PHE A 157 7.47 9.68 16.98
C PHE A 157 7.43 8.95 18.33
N TRP A 158 8.40 9.15 19.21
CA TRP A 158 8.44 8.48 20.51
C TRP A 158 7.26 8.88 21.40
N GLU A 159 6.93 10.17 21.44
CA GLU A 159 5.77 10.69 22.18
C GLU A 159 4.46 10.07 21.68
N GLU A 160 4.24 10.06 20.36
CA GLU A 160 3.02 9.50 19.76
C GLU A 160 2.93 7.98 19.94
N ASN A 161 4.03 7.27 19.71
CA ASN A 161 4.06 5.81 19.71
C ASN A 161 3.88 5.19 21.12
N PHE A 162 4.28 5.90 22.17
CA PHE A 162 4.14 5.45 23.55
C PHE A 162 3.08 6.22 24.36
N ASP A 163 2.35 7.13 23.71
CA ASP A 163 1.35 8.02 24.33
C ASP A 163 1.90 8.71 25.58
N CYS A 164 3.04 9.39 25.42
CA CYS A 164 3.74 10.07 26.51
C CYS A 164 4.38 11.40 26.06
N ARG A 165 4.79 12.23 27.02
CA ARG A 165 5.46 13.52 26.76
C ARG A 165 6.89 13.57 27.28
N LEU A 166 7.79 14.13 26.48
CA LEU A 166 9.18 14.43 26.81
C LEU A 166 9.27 15.79 27.51
N LEU A 167 10.00 15.84 28.63
CA LEU A 167 10.07 17.00 29.53
C LEU A 167 10.60 18.29 28.88
N SER A 168 11.28 18.21 27.73
CA SER A 168 11.89 19.34 27.05
C SER A 168 10.93 20.17 26.17
N ALA A 169 9.70 19.70 25.91
CA ALA A 169 8.79 20.35 24.96
C ALA A 169 7.65 21.18 25.59
N SER A 170 7.32 21.00 26.88
CA SER A 170 6.10 21.59 27.46
C SER A 170 6.32 22.27 28.81
N LYS A 171 6.12 23.60 28.85
CA LYS A 171 5.99 24.42 30.08
C LYS A 171 4.58 24.38 30.70
N ARG A 172 3.67 23.54 30.19
CA ARG A 172 2.29 23.45 30.69
C ARG A 172 2.16 22.25 31.61
N GLU A 173 1.46 22.44 32.73
CA GLU A 173 0.95 21.38 33.59
C GLU A 173 -0.01 20.51 32.77
N ASP A 174 0.56 19.51 32.09
CA ASP A 174 -0.21 18.57 31.32
C ASP A 174 -0.34 17.27 32.13
N THR A 175 -1.57 16.83 32.33
CA THR A 175 -1.92 15.58 33.04
C THR A 175 -1.43 14.32 32.29
N SER A 176 -0.81 14.51 31.12
CA SER A 176 -0.24 13.47 30.27
C SER A 176 0.89 12.69 30.95
N ARG A 177 0.94 11.38 30.67
CA ARG A 177 2.02 10.48 31.09
C ARG A 177 3.37 10.99 30.60
N LYS A 178 4.38 10.99 31.47
CA LYS A 178 5.76 11.35 31.12
C LYS A 178 6.49 10.17 30.51
N CYS A 179 7.25 10.40 29.44
CA CYS A 179 8.15 9.38 28.89
C CYS A 179 9.33 9.15 29.84
N THR A 180 9.69 7.89 30.06
CA THR A 180 10.80 7.48 30.93
C THR A 180 12.11 7.33 30.17
N GLY A 181 12.06 7.16 28.85
CA GLY A 181 13.19 6.80 28.00
C GLY A 181 13.56 5.31 28.07
N GLN A 182 12.90 4.55 28.94
CA GLN A 182 13.10 3.10 29.08
C GLN A 182 12.11 2.29 28.23
N GLU A 183 11.16 2.95 27.55
CA GLU A 183 10.23 2.28 26.66
C GLU A 183 10.99 1.57 25.51
N ARG A 184 10.41 0.49 24.99
CA ARG A 184 10.97 -0.32 23.90
C ARG A 184 9.92 -0.58 22.83
N ILE A 185 10.29 -0.30 21.57
CA ILE A 185 9.43 -0.49 20.41
C ILE A 185 9.17 -1.99 20.24
N GLY A 186 7.90 -2.37 20.05
CA GLY A 186 7.49 -3.79 19.94
C GLY A 186 7.30 -4.51 21.27
N ILE A 187 7.71 -3.92 22.40
CA ILE A 187 7.44 -4.43 23.75
C ILE A 187 6.39 -3.57 24.45
N ASN A 188 6.63 -2.26 24.51
CA ASN A 188 5.72 -1.31 25.17
C ASN A 188 4.79 -0.60 24.17
N SER A 189 4.97 -0.84 22.87
CA SER A 189 4.13 -0.34 21.78
C SER A 189 3.97 -1.43 20.72
N LYS A 190 2.85 -1.39 19.98
CA LYS A 190 2.64 -2.31 18.86
C LYS A 190 3.65 -1.98 17.76
N TYR A 191 4.33 -2.99 17.25
CA TYR A 191 5.22 -2.87 16.10
C TYR A 191 4.79 -3.83 15.00
N GLU A 192 4.64 -3.29 13.80
CA GLU A 192 4.45 -4.03 12.56
C GLU A 192 5.31 -3.36 11.50
N GLN A 193 6.21 -4.12 10.85
CA GLN A 193 7.05 -3.56 9.80
C GLN A 193 6.17 -3.06 8.65
N GLU A 194 6.31 -1.79 8.27
CA GLU A 194 5.68 -1.35 7.03
C GLU A 194 6.36 -2.08 5.87
N GLY A 195 5.62 -2.91 5.18
CA GLY A 195 6.20 -3.76 4.16
C GLY A 195 6.38 -3.08 2.80
N LYS A 196 6.52 -1.75 2.77
CA LYS A 196 7.28 -1.10 1.69
C LYS A 196 8.78 -1.00 2.00
N VAL A 197 9.22 -1.37 3.21
CA VAL A 197 10.62 -1.36 3.67
C VAL A 197 11.56 -2.10 2.70
N GLN A 198 11.20 -3.29 2.25
CA GLN A 198 12.01 -4.04 1.27
C GLN A 198 12.29 -3.20 0.02
N PHE A 199 11.26 -2.58 -0.56
CA PHE A 199 11.42 -1.80 -1.79
C PHE A 199 12.29 -0.56 -1.58
N VAL A 200 12.22 0.07 -0.41
CA VAL A 200 13.09 1.20 -0.05
C VAL A 200 14.55 0.75 0.06
N ILE A 201 14.81 -0.37 0.72
CA ILE A 201 16.16 -0.94 0.83
C ILE A 201 16.69 -1.30 -0.56
N ASP A 202 15.90 -2.01 -1.36
CA ASP A 202 16.27 -2.42 -2.72
C ASP A 202 16.51 -1.19 -3.63
N ALA A 203 15.77 -0.09 -3.47
CA ALA A 203 16.02 1.14 -4.22
C ALA A 203 17.37 1.79 -3.87
N VAL A 204 17.75 1.80 -2.58
CA VAL A 204 19.07 2.28 -2.14
C VAL A 204 20.18 1.40 -2.71
N TYR A 205 20.00 0.08 -2.68
CA TYR A 205 20.97 -0.86 -3.28
C TYR A 205 21.03 -0.73 -4.80
N ALA A 206 19.92 -0.46 -5.49
CA ALA A 206 19.93 -0.24 -6.93
C ALA A 206 20.82 0.95 -7.31
N MET A 207 20.77 2.04 -6.53
CA MET A 207 21.67 3.18 -6.69
C MET A 207 23.12 2.81 -6.35
N ALA A 208 23.35 2.08 -5.25
CA ALA A 208 24.69 1.66 -4.85
C ALA A 208 25.35 0.76 -5.91
N HIS A 209 24.60 -0.21 -6.47
CA HIS A 209 25.06 -1.06 -7.57
C HIS A 209 25.33 -0.26 -8.85
N ALA A 210 24.46 0.71 -9.18
CA ALA A 210 24.67 1.58 -10.34
C ALA A 210 25.96 2.40 -10.20
N LEU A 211 26.18 3.02 -9.04
CA LEU A 211 27.40 3.78 -8.74
C LEU A 211 28.64 2.88 -8.72
N HIS A 212 28.52 1.66 -8.20
CA HIS A 212 29.61 0.69 -8.21
C HIS A 212 30.00 0.28 -9.63
N ASN A 213 29.03 -0.01 -10.49
CA ASN A 213 29.29 -0.36 -11.89
C ASN A 213 29.90 0.83 -12.65
N MET A 214 29.37 2.04 -12.42
CA MET A 214 29.92 3.27 -12.98
C MET A 214 31.37 3.52 -12.53
N HIS A 215 31.67 3.30 -11.25
CA HIS A 215 33.03 3.40 -10.73
C HIS A 215 33.95 2.37 -11.38
N ARG A 216 33.52 1.12 -11.53
CA ARG A 216 34.34 0.08 -12.18
C ARG A 216 34.68 0.43 -13.63
N ASP A 217 33.76 1.05 -14.34
CA ASP A 217 33.93 1.40 -15.76
C ASP A 217 34.75 2.69 -15.95
N LEU A 218 34.55 3.70 -15.10
CA LEU A 218 35.21 5.01 -15.22
C LEU A 218 36.49 5.16 -14.38
N CYS A 219 36.63 4.38 -13.32
CA CYS A 219 37.68 4.52 -12.30
C CYS A 219 38.34 3.16 -11.97
N PRO A 220 38.83 2.37 -12.96
CA PRO A 220 39.29 1.00 -12.74
C PRO A 220 40.45 0.86 -11.74
N ASP A 221 41.34 1.85 -11.66
CA ASP A 221 42.55 1.84 -10.80
C ASP A 221 42.52 2.92 -9.70
N HIS A 222 41.36 3.53 -9.47
CA HIS A 222 41.20 4.56 -8.44
C HIS A 222 40.50 4.00 -7.20
N LEU A 223 41.01 4.37 -6.02
CA LEU A 223 40.28 4.22 -4.78
C LEU A 223 39.33 5.40 -4.62
N GLY A 224 38.03 5.15 -4.72
CA GLY A 224 36.99 6.19 -4.59
C GLY A 224 36.71 6.94 -5.89
N VAL A 225 36.02 8.07 -5.77
CA VAL A 225 35.53 8.82 -6.94
C VAL A 225 36.71 9.46 -7.69
N CYS A 226 36.88 9.11 -8.97
CA CYS A 226 37.87 9.73 -9.85
C CYS A 226 37.27 10.94 -10.63
N PRO A 227 38.10 11.82 -11.23
CA PRO A 227 37.61 13.02 -11.92
C PRO A 227 36.60 12.75 -13.04
N GLN A 228 36.71 11.60 -13.73
CA GLN A 228 35.75 11.21 -14.75
C GLN A 228 34.36 10.94 -14.16
N MET A 229 34.28 10.25 -13.01
CA MET A 229 33.03 9.98 -12.32
C MET A 229 32.48 11.24 -11.63
N GLU A 230 33.33 12.12 -11.12
CA GLU A 230 32.94 13.42 -10.55
C GLU A 230 32.31 14.36 -11.60
N SER A 231 32.85 14.36 -12.82
CA SER A 231 32.32 15.13 -13.95
C SER A 231 31.10 14.50 -14.65
N ALA A 232 30.69 13.30 -14.24
CA ALA A 232 29.69 12.55 -14.96
C ALA A 232 28.27 13.10 -14.73
N GLU A 233 27.55 13.29 -15.83
CA GLU A 233 26.19 13.82 -15.80
C GLU A 233 25.15 12.77 -15.39
N GLY A 234 23.98 13.24 -14.94
CA GLY A 234 22.84 12.38 -14.59
C GLY A 234 22.39 11.46 -15.73
N LYS A 235 22.58 11.83 -17.00
CA LYS A 235 22.30 10.95 -18.16
C LYS A 235 23.22 9.73 -18.20
N THR A 236 24.48 9.89 -17.79
CA THR A 236 25.44 8.80 -17.69
C THR A 236 25.05 7.88 -16.55
N LEU A 237 24.79 8.42 -15.36
CA LEU A 237 24.33 7.65 -14.21
C LEU A 237 23.02 6.88 -14.50
N LEU A 238 22.06 7.49 -15.20
CA LEU A 238 20.80 6.85 -15.57
C LEU A 238 21.00 5.57 -16.41
N LYS A 239 22.02 5.54 -17.28
CA LYS A 239 22.35 4.32 -18.05
C LYS A 239 22.77 3.18 -17.13
N TYR A 240 23.58 3.49 -16.11
CA TYR A 240 23.99 2.50 -15.11
C TYR A 240 22.81 2.04 -14.27
N ILE A 241 21.95 2.96 -13.80
CA ILE A 241 20.74 2.62 -13.04
C ILE A 241 19.84 1.66 -13.84
N ARG A 242 19.57 1.96 -15.12
CA ARG A 242 18.71 1.13 -15.98
C ARG A 242 19.29 -0.27 -16.25
N ASN A 243 20.61 -0.40 -16.25
CA ASN A 243 21.30 -1.67 -16.50
C ASN A 243 21.64 -2.44 -15.22
N THR A 244 21.25 -1.95 -14.04
CA THR A 244 21.50 -2.62 -12.77
C THR A 244 20.69 -3.91 -12.67
N SER A 245 21.38 -4.99 -12.28
CA SER A 245 20.79 -6.28 -11.91
C SER A 245 21.51 -6.85 -10.70
N PHE A 246 20.75 -7.21 -9.66
CA PHE A 246 21.29 -7.79 -8.43
C PHE A 246 20.22 -8.61 -7.70
N ASN A 247 20.64 -9.41 -6.72
CA ASN A 247 19.72 -10.07 -5.79
C ASN A 247 19.36 -9.08 -4.68
N GLY A 248 18.07 -8.72 -4.60
CA GLY A 248 17.55 -7.80 -3.58
C GLY A 248 17.60 -8.38 -2.18
N SER A 249 17.25 -7.53 -1.22
CA SER A 249 17.27 -7.82 0.23
C SER A 249 16.42 -9.01 0.65
N ALA A 250 15.37 -9.35 -0.11
CA ALA A 250 14.53 -10.52 0.10
C ALA A 250 14.91 -11.73 -0.77
N GLY A 251 16.07 -11.71 -1.42
CA GLY A 251 16.52 -12.79 -2.34
C GLY A 251 15.82 -12.78 -3.70
N THR A 252 14.95 -11.80 -3.97
CA THR A 252 14.33 -11.60 -5.29
C THR A 252 15.21 -10.75 -6.19
N SER A 253 15.41 -11.17 -7.44
CA SER A 253 16.15 -10.38 -8.43
C SER A 253 15.48 -9.03 -8.69
N VAL A 254 16.27 -7.96 -8.59
CA VAL A 254 15.88 -6.58 -8.94
C VAL A 254 16.45 -6.27 -10.31
N VAL A 255 15.55 -5.99 -11.25
CA VAL A 255 15.85 -5.68 -12.66
C VAL A 255 14.87 -4.65 -13.18
N PHE A 256 15.29 -3.86 -14.16
CA PHE A 256 14.45 -2.84 -14.81
C PHE A 256 14.16 -3.22 -16.26
N ASN A 257 12.93 -2.99 -16.70
CA ASN A 257 12.54 -3.14 -18.10
C ASN A 257 12.98 -1.92 -18.94
N LYS A 258 12.63 -1.90 -20.23
CA LYS A 258 12.94 -0.80 -21.16
C LYS A 258 12.43 0.58 -20.72
N ASN A 259 11.37 0.64 -19.92
CA ASN A 259 10.79 1.87 -19.39
C ASN A 259 11.45 2.30 -18.06
N GLY A 260 12.16 1.38 -17.40
CA GLY A 260 12.72 1.57 -16.07
C GLY A 260 11.86 0.98 -14.94
N ASP A 261 10.87 0.15 -15.26
CA ASP A 261 9.98 -0.45 -14.26
C ASP A 261 10.46 -1.83 -13.82
N ALA A 262 10.26 -2.16 -12.55
CA ALA A 262 10.43 -3.51 -12.03
C ALA A 262 9.20 -4.39 -12.35
N PRO A 263 9.37 -5.72 -12.51
CA PRO A 263 8.26 -6.61 -12.78
C PRO A 263 7.25 -6.64 -11.61
N GLY A 264 5.97 -6.44 -11.92
CA GLY A 264 4.90 -6.42 -10.93
C GLY A 264 4.59 -7.82 -10.37
N ARG A 265 4.56 -7.94 -9.04
CA ARG A 265 4.18 -9.16 -8.32
C ARG A 265 3.30 -8.77 -7.16
N TYR A 266 2.15 -9.41 -7.01
CA TYR A 266 1.18 -9.06 -5.96
C TYR A 266 0.68 -10.32 -5.25
N ASP A 267 0.51 -10.21 -3.94
CA ASP A 267 -0.28 -11.13 -3.15
C ASP A 267 -1.70 -10.57 -3.01
N LEU A 268 -2.69 -11.46 -3.04
CA LEU A 268 -4.10 -11.11 -2.90
C LEU A 268 -4.58 -11.58 -1.53
N PHE A 269 -5.27 -10.70 -0.82
CA PHE A 269 -5.82 -10.98 0.50
C PHE A 269 -7.33 -10.81 0.49
N GLN A 270 -8.01 -11.58 1.35
CA GLN A 270 -9.41 -11.36 1.68
C GLN A 270 -9.52 -11.10 3.18
N PHE A 271 -10.21 -10.04 3.56
CA PHE A 271 -10.53 -9.79 4.96
C PHE A 271 -11.66 -10.72 5.43
N GLN A 272 -11.41 -11.51 6.47
CA GLN A 272 -12.35 -12.50 6.99
C GLN A 272 -12.56 -12.33 8.50
N MET A 273 -13.82 -12.36 8.91
CA MET A 273 -14.22 -12.61 10.30
C MET A 273 -14.30 -14.12 10.50
N THR A 274 -13.39 -14.69 11.30
CA THR A 274 -13.47 -16.11 11.67
C THR A 274 -14.36 -16.31 12.90
N ASN A 275 -14.97 -17.49 13.05
CA ASN A 275 -15.74 -17.85 14.25
C ASN A 275 -14.91 -17.79 15.54
N SER A 276 -13.57 -17.77 15.42
CA SER A 276 -12.59 -17.64 16.51
C SER A 276 -12.31 -16.18 16.94
N SER A 277 -13.25 -15.26 16.72
CA SER A 277 -13.27 -13.87 17.23
C SER A 277 -12.12 -12.95 16.79
N THR A 278 -11.17 -13.41 15.98
CA THR A 278 -10.05 -12.59 15.48
C THR A 278 -10.24 -12.31 13.98
N PRO A 279 -10.53 -11.06 13.61
CA PRO A 279 -10.53 -10.62 12.21
C PRO A 279 -9.12 -10.68 11.64
N GLU A 280 -8.95 -11.23 10.44
CA GLU A 280 -7.65 -11.32 9.79
C GLU A 280 -7.73 -11.23 8.26
N TYR A 281 -6.62 -10.82 7.64
CA TYR A 281 -6.42 -10.92 6.20
C TYR A 281 -5.87 -12.29 5.86
N LYS A 282 -6.63 -13.08 5.10
CA LYS A 282 -6.15 -14.36 4.57
C LYS A 282 -5.66 -14.22 3.15
N MET A 283 -4.49 -14.78 2.84
CA MET A 283 -3.98 -14.84 1.48
C MET A 283 -4.88 -15.77 0.64
N VAL A 284 -5.47 -15.24 -0.43
CA VAL A 284 -6.40 -15.95 -1.32
C VAL A 284 -5.85 -16.14 -2.72
N GLY A 285 -4.69 -15.55 -3.05
CA GLY A 285 -4.08 -15.73 -4.36
C GLY A 285 -2.80 -14.92 -4.54
N GLN A 286 -2.24 -15.03 -5.74
CA GLN A 286 -1.07 -14.27 -6.19
C GLN A 286 -1.26 -13.86 -7.65
N TRP A 287 -0.65 -12.75 -8.03
CA TRP A 287 -0.56 -12.30 -9.40
C TRP A 287 0.91 -12.09 -9.76
N VAL A 288 1.40 -12.88 -10.71
CA VAL A 288 2.75 -12.79 -11.27
C VAL A 288 2.62 -12.99 -12.77
N GLU A 289 2.39 -11.88 -13.50
CA GLU A 289 1.98 -11.84 -14.91
C GLU A 289 0.61 -12.49 -15.21
N THR A 290 0.23 -13.52 -14.46
CA THR A 290 -1.04 -14.22 -14.51
C THR A 290 -1.62 -14.38 -13.11
N LEU A 291 -2.95 -14.40 -13.02
CA LEU A 291 -3.67 -14.57 -11.76
C LEU A 291 -3.74 -16.04 -11.34
N GLN A 292 -3.38 -16.30 -10.09
CA GLN A 292 -3.53 -17.61 -9.43
C GLN A 292 -4.35 -17.45 -8.15
N LEU A 293 -5.58 -17.93 -8.16
CA LEU A 293 -6.47 -17.91 -6.99
C LEU A 293 -6.46 -19.26 -6.27
N ARG A 294 -6.32 -19.23 -4.95
CA ARG A 294 -6.46 -20.39 -4.06
C ARG A 294 -7.90 -20.47 -3.58
N VAL A 295 -8.82 -20.77 -4.49
CA VAL A 295 -10.25 -20.83 -4.16
C VAL A 295 -10.58 -22.18 -3.53
N ARG A 296 -10.50 -22.28 -2.19
CA ARG A 296 -11.26 -23.27 -1.43
C ARG A 296 -12.41 -22.55 -0.75
N HIS A 297 -13.59 -22.61 -1.38
CA HIS A 297 -14.88 -22.17 -0.85
C HIS A 297 -14.86 -20.75 -0.27
N THR A 298 -14.98 -19.73 -1.13
CA THR A 298 -15.49 -18.42 -0.73
C THR A 298 -16.99 -18.39 -1.02
N PRO A 299 -17.86 -18.72 -0.04
CA PRO A 299 -19.29 -18.60 -0.25
C PRO A 299 -19.61 -17.10 -0.33
N ASN A 300 -20.39 -16.71 -1.35
CA ASN A 300 -20.99 -15.38 -1.57
C ASN A 300 -20.26 -14.36 -2.48
N PHE A 301 -19.76 -14.77 -3.66
CA PHE A 301 -19.31 -13.81 -4.69
C PHE A 301 -20.20 -13.71 -5.95
N LYS A 302 -21.34 -14.42 -6.02
CA LYS A 302 -22.25 -14.40 -7.18
C LYS A 302 -23.32 -13.29 -7.10
N CYS A 303 -22.95 -12.01 -7.02
CA CYS A 303 -23.92 -10.91 -6.94
C CYS A 303 -23.80 -9.82 -8.03
N CYS A 304 -22.81 -9.90 -8.94
CA CYS A 304 -22.52 -8.82 -9.91
C CYS A 304 -22.51 -9.29 -11.37
N LEU A 305 -23.45 -10.17 -11.73
CA LEU A 305 -23.65 -10.66 -13.09
C LEU A 305 -24.76 -9.84 -13.78
N TYR A 306 -24.38 -8.73 -14.41
CA TYR A 306 -25.29 -7.93 -15.25
C TYR A 306 -24.65 -7.68 -16.62
N ALA A 307 -25.40 -7.85 -17.70
CA ALA A 307 -24.88 -7.59 -19.04
C ALA A 307 -24.49 -6.10 -19.17
N CYS A 308 -23.34 -5.85 -19.79
CA CYS A 308 -23.00 -4.54 -20.34
C CYS A 308 -24.09 -4.14 -21.35
N ILE A 309 -24.89 -3.12 -21.04
CA ILE A 309 -25.88 -2.54 -21.96
C ILE A 309 -25.17 -1.49 -22.82
#